data_AF-A0A554J769-F1
#
_entry.id   AF-A0A554J769-F1
#
_cell.length_a   1.000
_cell.length_b   1.000
_cell.length_c   1.000
_cell.angle_alpha   90.00
_cell.angle_beta   90.00
_cell.angle_gamma   90.00
#
_symmetry.space_group_name_H-M   'P 1'
#
loop_
_entity.id
_entity.type
_entity.pdbx_description
1 polymer ?
#
loop_
_entity_poly.entity_id
_entity_poly.type
_entity_poly.pdbx_seq_one_letter_code
_entity_poly.pdbx_strand_id
1 'polypeptide(L)'
;MEALPDQNELKMRYELEKVYNQDQKLSSLEKIVKVEFFVNIIVGLLILAIMIFVVFWRLDLLNLLGKQVVPVPDLSKMPTTERVVVAVEKEQTPVFISEQSVDIDKAFQADSGSIRLTSSGNLKREVFGFLPYWVMTRLDEINLKLLTTVSYFGLEVDKDGEIIKYDSNGKMLSPWFYFQSGPIFDNFIKKAHSEKIKVQVTLKCFNQSNIISLVTSQSARKKFIDNAIFLVNSRGLDGVNIDFEYIGEPSKEVRDGFSSLVIELNTELKRQNPNASLTIDTFVDAASNTRIHDPEILSKNSDVLVIMGYDFHTPESSLAGPVAPMEGYGNSIVGLLGSYLDKVPAEK
;
A
#
# COMPACT_ATOMS: atom_id res chain seq x y z
N MET A 1 29.71 -7.37 -79.85
CA MET A 1 28.34 -7.80 -79.50
C MET A 1 28.48 -8.53 -78.17
N GLU A 2 28.41 -7.80 -77.05
CA GLU A 2 28.44 -8.42 -75.72
C GLU A 2 27.07 -9.09 -75.49
N ALA A 3 27.09 -10.37 -75.13
CA ALA A 3 25.88 -11.13 -74.86
C ALA A 3 25.22 -10.59 -73.58
N LEU A 4 23.92 -10.31 -73.65
CA LEU A 4 23.12 -9.90 -72.49
C LEU A 4 23.15 -11.01 -71.43
N PRO A 5 23.31 -10.67 -70.13
CA PRO A 5 23.44 -11.66 -69.07
C PRO A 5 22.19 -12.52 -68.91
N ASP A 6 22.39 -13.81 -68.63
CA ASP A 6 21.31 -14.78 -68.39
C ASP A 6 20.44 -14.33 -67.20
N GLN A 7 19.12 -14.50 -67.29
CA GLN A 7 18.17 -14.11 -66.24
C GLN A 7 18.45 -14.80 -64.91
N ASN A 8 19.01 -16.02 -64.93
CA ASN A 8 19.41 -16.71 -63.72
C ASN A 8 20.59 -16.01 -63.01
N GLU A 9 21.51 -15.42 -63.78
CA GLU A 9 22.64 -14.66 -63.24
C GLU A 9 22.19 -13.35 -62.60
N LEU A 10 21.25 -12.65 -63.22
CA LEU A 10 20.63 -11.43 -62.66
C LEU A 10 19.90 -11.71 -61.35
N LYS A 11 19.15 -12.82 -61.28
CA LYS A 11 18.44 -13.23 -60.06
C LYS A 11 19.41 -13.60 -58.95
N MET A 12 20.51 -14.29 -59.27
CA MET A 12 21.54 -14.63 -58.28
C MET A 12 22.24 -13.39 -57.74
N ARG A 13 22.56 -12.41 -58.60
CA ARG A 13 23.16 -11.13 -58.18
C ARG A 13 22.25 -10.35 -57.24
N TYR A 14 20.94 -10.31 -57.54
CA TYR A 14 19.96 -9.65 -56.68
C TYR A 14 19.87 -10.30 -55.28
N GLU A 15 19.83 -11.62 -55.19
CA GLU A 15 19.79 -12.32 -53.90
C GLU A 15 21.11 -12.17 -53.12
N LEU A 16 22.26 -12.19 -53.79
CA LEU A 16 23.56 -11.95 -53.15
C LEU A 16 23.66 -10.52 -52.60
N GLU A 17 23.16 -9.53 -53.32
CA GLU A 17 23.15 -8.13 -52.87
C GLU A 17 22.21 -7.93 -51.68
N LYS A 18 21.09 -8.67 -51.63
CA LYS A 18 20.17 -8.68 -50.49
C LYS A 18 20.81 -9.29 -49.24
N VAL A 19 21.52 -10.41 -49.38
CA VAL A 19 22.25 -11.05 -48.28
C VAL A 19 23.38 -10.15 -47.78
N TYR A 20 24.16 -9.55 -48.70
CA TYR A 20 25.24 -8.64 -48.35
C TYR A 20 24.75 -7.40 -47.58
N ASN A 21 23.63 -6.82 -48.00
CA ASN A 21 23.03 -5.67 -47.31
C ASN A 21 22.44 -6.05 -45.95
N GLN A 22 21.91 -7.27 -45.80
CA GLN A 22 21.40 -7.77 -44.51
C GLN A 22 22.55 -8.00 -43.52
N ASP A 23 23.68 -8.54 -43.98
CA ASP A 23 24.87 -8.80 -43.16
C ASP A 23 25.55 -7.49 -42.70
N GLN A 24 25.63 -6.48 -43.58
CA GLN A 24 26.06 -5.11 -43.23
C GLN A 24 25.19 -4.47 -42.13
N LYS A 25 23.87 -4.71 -42.18
CA LYS A 25 22.93 -4.19 -41.17
C LYS A 25 23.10 -4.88 -39.82
N LEU A 26 23.31 -6.20 -39.81
CA LEU A 26 23.60 -6.98 -38.60
C LEU A 26 24.94 -6.57 -37.96
N SER A 27 25.98 -6.40 -38.75
CA SER A 27 27.30 -5.91 -38.29
C SER A 27 27.21 -4.52 -37.65
N SER A 28 26.36 -3.64 -38.20
CA SER A 28 26.12 -2.31 -37.65
C SER A 28 25.37 -2.35 -36.31
N LEU A 29 24.38 -3.24 -36.17
CA LEU A 29 23.63 -3.45 -34.93
C LEU A 29 24.51 -4.05 -33.82
N GLU A 30 25.38 -5.01 -34.13
CA GLU A 30 26.33 -5.56 -33.16
C GLU A 30 27.29 -4.50 -32.60
N LYS A 31 27.73 -3.55 -33.43
CA LYS A 31 28.57 -2.43 -32.99
C LYS A 31 27.81 -1.50 -32.04
N ILE A 32 26.55 -1.18 -32.34
CA ILE A 32 25.71 -0.32 -31.49
C ILE A 32 25.46 -0.98 -30.12
N VAL A 33 25.09 -2.26 -30.11
CA VAL A 33 24.86 -3.01 -28.86
C VAL A 33 26.13 -3.10 -28.01
N LYS A 34 27.31 -3.33 -28.63
CA LYS A 34 28.58 -3.31 -27.90
C LYS A 34 28.89 -1.94 -27.31
N VAL A 35 28.60 -0.84 -28.03
CA VAL A 35 28.81 0.52 -27.51
C VAL A 35 27.89 0.80 -26.33
N GLU A 36 26.59 0.49 -26.40
CA GLU A 36 25.68 0.68 -25.26
C GLU A 36 26.08 -0.17 -24.05
N PHE A 37 26.51 -1.41 -24.27
CA PHE A 37 27.00 -2.27 -23.20
C PHE A 37 28.24 -1.69 -22.50
N PHE A 38 29.20 -1.14 -23.25
CA PHE A 38 30.37 -0.48 -22.68
C PHE A 38 30.03 0.82 -21.95
N VAL A 39 29.11 1.63 -22.47
CA VAL A 39 28.63 2.85 -21.81
C VAL A 39 27.95 2.52 -20.47
N ASN A 40 27.09 1.50 -20.45
CA ASN A 40 26.40 1.07 -19.22
C ASN A 40 27.37 0.53 -18.16
N ILE A 41 28.44 -0.18 -18.55
CA ILE A 41 29.49 -0.60 -17.62
C ILE A 41 30.22 0.61 -17.02
N ILE A 42 30.59 1.61 -17.84
CA ILE A 42 31.29 2.80 -17.37
C ILE A 42 30.41 3.60 -16.39
N VAL A 43 29.12 3.77 -16.72
CA VAL A 43 28.15 4.46 -15.84
C VAL A 43 27.98 3.69 -14.52
N GLY A 44 27.87 2.36 -14.58
CA GLY A 44 27.78 1.52 -13.38
C GLY A 44 29.01 1.62 -12.47
N LEU A 45 30.22 1.63 -13.04
CA LEU A 45 31.46 1.82 -12.28
C LEU A 45 31.57 3.22 -11.66
N LEU A 46 31.07 4.26 -12.34
CA LEU A 46 31.03 5.63 -11.83
C LEU A 46 30.07 5.77 -10.64
N ILE A 47 28.88 5.15 -10.72
CA ILE A 47 27.92 5.13 -9.62
C ILE A 47 28.50 4.38 -8.41
N LEU A 48 29.17 3.25 -8.63
CA LEU A 48 29.82 2.49 -7.57
C LEU A 48 30.95 3.30 -6.89
N ALA A 49 31.77 4.00 -7.68
CA ALA A 49 32.83 4.87 -7.14
C ALA A 49 32.27 6.03 -6.30
N ILE A 50 31.15 6.63 -6.73
CA ILE A 50 30.45 7.68 -5.97
C ILE A 50 29.90 7.12 -4.66
N MET A 51 29.28 5.93 -4.67
CA MET A 51 28.78 5.30 -3.44
C MET A 51 29.91 5.00 -2.45
N ILE A 52 31.04 4.47 -2.92
CA ILE A 52 32.22 4.22 -2.08
C ILE A 52 32.74 5.54 -1.49
N PHE A 53 32.83 6.60 -2.31
CA PHE A 53 33.26 7.92 -1.83
C PHE A 53 32.31 8.49 -0.77
N VAL A 54 30.99 8.37 -0.93
CA VAL A 54 30.01 8.83 0.06
C VAL A 54 30.13 8.06 1.37
N VAL A 55 30.34 6.74 1.32
CA VAL A 55 30.53 5.91 2.52
C VAL A 55 31.83 6.29 3.26
N PHE A 56 32.94 6.45 2.53
CA PHE A 56 34.22 6.87 3.13
C PHE A 56 34.14 8.29 3.69
N TRP A 57 33.53 9.23 2.98
CA TRP A 57 33.34 10.61 3.46
C TRP A 57 32.47 10.65 4.72
N ARG A 58 31.42 9.82 4.81
CA ARG A 58 30.56 9.72 5.99
C ARG A 58 31.29 9.12 7.20
N LEU A 59 32.18 8.14 6.98
CA LEU A 59 33.04 7.56 8.02
C LEU A 59 34.08 8.57 8.53
N ASP A 60 34.72 9.33 7.63
CA ASP A 60 35.65 10.40 8.02
C ASP A 60 34.95 11.56 8.75
N LEU A 61 33.73 11.93 8.32
CA LEU A 61 32.93 12.95 9.00
C LEU A 61 32.56 12.52 10.43
N LEU A 62 32.20 11.25 10.64
CA LEU A 62 31.93 10.69 11.96
C LEU A 62 33.19 10.64 12.85
N ASN A 63 34.35 10.34 12.28
CA ASN A 63 35.63 10.41 13.00
C ASN A 63 36.05 11.84 13.34
N LEU A 64 35.70 12.83 12.51
CA LEU A 64 35.94 14.25 12.77
C LEU A 64 35.04 14.79 13.89
N LEU A 65 33.78 14.33 13.94
CA LEU A 65 32.79 14.72 14.96
C LEU A 65 32.98 13.96 16.30
N GLY A 66 33.70 12.83 16.29
CA GLY A 66 33.97 12.01 17.48
C GLY A 66 35.11 12.50 18.39
N LYS A 67 35.74 13.64 18.10
CA LYS A 67 36.83 14.22 18.92
C LYS A 67 36.49 15.61 19.45
N GLN A 68 35.43 15.72 20.25
CA GLN A 68 35.35 16.76 21.28
C GLN A 68 35.07 16.11 22.64
N VAL A 69 36.14 15.85 23.38
CA VAL A 69 36.07 15.48 24.79
C VAL A 69 35.90 16.77 25.57
N VAL A 70 34.67 17.07 25.97
CA VAL A 70 34.39 18.08 27.00
C VAL A 70 34.79 17.46 28.35
N PRO A 71 35.59 18.15 29.20
CA PRO A 71 35.97 17.59 30.49
C PRO A 71 34.73 17.46 31.39
N VAL A 72 34.51 16.26 31.93
CA VAL A 72 33.45 15.96 32.89
C VAL A 72 33.72 16.74 34.20
N PRO A 73 32.75 17.48 34.75
CA PRO A 73 32.93 18.17 36.03
C PRO A 73 33.13 17.20 37.18
N ASP A 74 34.03 17.55 38.11
CA ASP A 74 34.26 16.84 39.37
C ASP A 74 33.04 16.94 40.30
N LEU A 75 32.27 15.85 40.38
CA LEU A 75 31.02 15.73 41.14
C LEU A 75 31.20 15.78 42.67
N SER A 76 32.44 15.78 43.17
CA SER A 76 32.72 15.81 44.61
C SER A 76 32.54 17.19 45.28
N LYS A 77 32.21 18.23 44.49
CA LYS A 77 32.13 19.63 44.96
C LYS A 77 30.74 20.28 44.85
N MET A 78 29.69 19.54 44.52
CA MET A 78 28.33 20.10 44.41
C MET A 78 27.53 20.01 45.73
N PRO A 79 26.76 21.05 46.11
CA PRO A 79 25.93 21.02 47.31
C PRO A 79 24.81 19.98 47.21
N THR A 80 24.66 19.18 48.27
CA THR A 80 23.70 18.07 48.39
C THR A 80 22.27 18.54 48.62
N THR A 81 21.58 18.98 47.57
CA THR A 81 20.10 19.03 47.51
C THR A 81 19.64 18.97 46.06
N GLU A 82 19.59 17.76 45.51
CA GLU A 82 18.64 17.23 44.51
C GLU A 82 19.23 15.91 43.98
N ARG A 83 18.88 14.80 44.64
CA ARG A 83 19.15 13.47 44.09
C ARG A 83 18.07 13.17 43.05
N VAL A 84 18.39 13.36 41.78
CA VAL A 84 17.73 12.57 40.72
C VAL A 84 18.25 11.15 40.88
N VAL A 85 17.38 10.25 41.32
CA VAL A 85 17.65 8.81 41.30
C VAL A 85 17.69 8.39 39.84
N VAL A 86 18.89 8.30 39.26
CA VAL A 86 19.08 7.62 37.99
C VAL A 86 18.69 6.16 38.23
N ALA A 87 17.63 5.72 37.55
CA ALA A 87 17.20 4.34 37.58
C ALA A 87 18.39 3.45 37.19
N VAL A 88 18.72 2.52 38.07
CA VAL A 88 19.69 1.45 37.81
C VAL A 88 19.27 0.75 36.52
N GLU A 89 20.19 0.65 35.57
CA GLU A 89 20.04 -0.10 34.33
C GLU A 89 19.55 -1.52 34.68
N LYS A 90 18.27 -1.79 34.37
CA LYS A 90 17.66 -3.07 34.67
C LYS A 90 18.32 -4.10 33.76
N GLU A 91 18.93 -5.13 34.34
CA GLU A 91 19.57 -6.23 33.62
C GLU A 91 18.74 -6.66 32.42
N GLN A 92 19.40 -6.82 31.26
CA GLN A 92 18.78 -7.35 30.05
C GLN A 92 18.09 -8.68 30.38
N THR A 93 16.76 -8.68 30.37
CA THR A 93 15.99 -9.92 30.45
C THR A 93 16.37 -10.82 29.26
N PRO A 94 16.77 -12.08 29.49
CA PRO A 94 17.08 -12.99 28.40
C PRO A 94 15.86 -13.14 27.49
N VAL A 95 16.07 -12.98 26.19
CA VAL A 95 15.07 -13.29 25.16
C VAL A 95 14.97 -14.81 25.09
N PHE A 96 13.86 -15.36 25.59
CA PHE A 96 13.58 -16.79 25.46
C PHE A 96 13.07 -17.06 24.03
N ILE A 97 13.93 -17.55 23.15
CA ILE A 97 13.46 -18.35 22.00
C ILE A 97 12.97 -19.66 22.62
N SER A 98 11.68 -19.96 22.46
CA SER A 98 11.17 -21.29 22.77
C SER A 98 11.83 -22.29 21.83
N GLU A 99 12.77 -23.10 22.34
CA GLU A 99 13.34 -24.23 21.60
C GLU A 99 12.34 -25.39 21.45
N GLN A 100 11.14 -25.29 22.04
CA GLN A 100 10.09 -26.27 21.80
C GLN A 100 9.54 -26.12 20.38
N SER A 101 9.60 -27.22 19.62
CA SER A 101 8.93 -27.33 18.33
C SER A 101 7.44 -27.04 18.50
N VAL A 102 6.95 -25.96 17.89
CA VAL A 102 5.53 -25.66 17.83
C VAL A 102 4.90 -26.60 16.81
N ASP A 103 3.98 -27.44 17.28
CA ASP A 103 3.10 -28.22 16.42
C ASP A 103 2.17 -27.24 15.70
N ILE A 104 2.49 -26.93 14.44
CA ILE A 104 1.79 -25.93 13.62
C ILE A 104 0.32 -26.35 13.43
N ASP A 105 0.05 -27.65 13.29
CA ASP A 105 -1.31 -28.15 13.16
C ASP A 105 -2.10 -27.88 14.44
N LYS A 106 -1.49 -28.07 15.62
CA LYS A 106 -2.16 -27.78 16.90
C LYS A 106 -2.28 -26.29 17.22
N ALA A 107 -1.34 -25.47 16.75
CA ALA A 107 -1.33 -24.03 16.98
C ALA A 107 -2.35 -23.28 16.11
N PHE A 108 -2.65 -23.81 14.92
CA PHE A 108 -3.50 -23.13 13.94
C PHE A 108 -4.77 -23.92 13.54
N GLN A 109 -4.91 -25.20 13.90
CA GLN A 109 -6.22 -25.85 13.89
C GLN A 109 -6.96 -25.47 15.16
N ALA A 110 -7.72 -24.38 15.08
CA ALA A 110 -8.83 -24.20 16.00
C ALA A 110 -9.78 -25.38 15.80
N ASP A 111 -10.03 -26.16 16.86
CA ASP A 111 -11.08 -27.18 16.85
C ASP A 111 -12.40 -26.45 16.60
N SER A 112 -12.87 -26.51 15.35
CA SER A 112 -14.06 -25.82 14.87
C SER A 112 -15.34 -26.16 15.67
N GLY A 113 -15.32 -27.27 16.42
CA GLY A 113 -16.39 -27.65 17.35
C GLY A 113 -16.33 -26.99 18.74
N SER A 114 -15.21 -26.36 19.10
CA SER A 114 -14.94 -25.86 20.46
C SER A 114 -15.11 -24.34 20.63
N ILE A 115 -15.11 -23.56 19.54
CA ILE A 115 -15.44 -22.13 19.58
C ILE A 115 -16.97 -21.99 19.66
N ARG A 116 -17.51 -22.16 20.87
CA ARG A 116 -18.86 -21.72 21.16
C ARG A 116 -18.83 -20.21 21.35
N LEU A 117 -19.28 -19.48 20.33
CA LEU A 117 -19.66 -18.07 20.51
C LEU A 117 -20.72 -18.01 21.60
N THR A 118 -20.33 -17.58 22.80
CA THR A 118 -21.22 -17.42 23.96
C THR A 118 -22.13 -16.18 23.83
N SER A 119 -21.92 -15.38 22.78
CA SER A 119 -22.66 -14.17 22.48
C SER A 119 -23.80 -14.48 21.50
N SER A 120 -25.04 -14.46 21.99
CA SER A 120 -26.25 -14.36 21.18
C SER A 120 -26.75 -12.91 21.14
N GLY A 121 -27.00 -12.35 19.96
CA GLY A 121 -27.55 -11.00 19.80
C GLY A 121 -27.13 -10.33 18.49
N ASN A 122 -27.67 -9.15 18.22
CA ASN A 122 -27.27 -8.33 17.08
C ASN A 122 -26.01 -7.52 17.41
N LEU A 123 -25.12 -7.35 16.42
CA LEU A 123 -23.96 -6.47 16.54
C LEU A 123 -24.40 -5.04 16.87
N LYS A 124 -23.78 -4.45 17.90
CA LYS A 124 -24.08 -3.07 18.36
C LYS A 124 -23.10 -2.02 17.83
N ARG A 125 -22.01 -2.48 17.22
CA ARG A 125 -20.92 -1.68 16.64
C ARG A 125 -20.63 -2.21 15.25
N GLU A 126 -20.02 -1.38 14.42
CA GLU A 126 -19.53 -1.80 13.12
C GLU A 126 -18.46 -2.87 13.27
N VAL A 127 -18.59 -3.93 12.48
CA VAL A 127 -17.54 -4.92 12.25
C VAL A 127 -17.32 -4.95 10.75
N PHE A 128 -16.27 -4.26 10.33
CA PHE A 128 -15.87 -4.08 8.95
C PHE A 128 -14.90 -5.19 8.54
N GLY A 129 -15.19 -5.88 7.44
CA GLY A 129 -14.33 -6.93 6.90
C GLY A 129 -13.88 -6.62 5.48
N PHE A 130 -12.62 -6.86 5.17
CA PHE A 130 -12.15 -6.88 3.78
C PHE A 130 -12.36 -8.27 3.18
N LEU A 131 -12.86 -8.33 1.95
CA LEU A 131 -13.07 -9.52 1.15
C LEU A 131 -12.07 -9.54 -0.01
N PRO A 132 -10.90 -10.15 0.16
CA PRO A 132 -9.92 -10.18 -0.91
C PRO A 132 -10.39 -10.94 -2.15
N TYR A 133 -10.10 -10.43 -3.35
CA TYR A 133 -10.51 -11.08 -4.60
C TYR A 133 -9.97 -12.52 -4.76
N TRP A 134 -8.88 -12.86 -4.07
CA TRP A 134 -8.29 -14.20 -4.14
C TRP A 134 -9.02 -15.26 -3.30
N VAL A 135 -10.00 -14.87 -2.48
CA VAL A 135 -10.86 -15.81 -1.74
C VAL A 135 -12.23 -16.03 -2.40
N MET A 136 -12.46 -15.45 -3.59
CA MET A 136 -13.76 -15.46 -4.27
C MET A 136 -14.26 -16.85 -4.68
N THR A 137 -13.40 -17.87 -4.69
CA THR A 137 -13.78 -19.27 -4.92
C THR A 137 -14.24 -20.00 -3.65
N ARG A 138 -14.11 -19.35 -2.47
CA ARG A 138 -14.36 -19.91 -1.13
C ARG A 138 -15.39 -19.08 -0.34
N LEU A 139 -16.25 -18.34 -1.03
CA LEU A 139 -17.23 -17.44 -0.39
C LEU A 139 -18.22 -18.15 0.54
N ASP A 140 -18.47 -19.44 0.32
CA ASP A 140 -19.34 -20.25 1.18
C ASP A 140 -18.70 -20.57 2.55
N GLU A 141 -17.39 -20.45 2.69
CA GLU A 141 -16.68 -20.62 3.96
C GLU A 141 -16.73 -19.37 4.85
N ILE A 142 -17.21 -18.24 4.31
CA ILE A 142 -17.22 -16.95 5.03
C ILE A 142 -18.48 -16.86 5.90
N ASN A 143 -18.27 -16.75 7.21
CA ASN A 143 -19.34 -16.49 8.16
C ASN A 143 -19.70 -15.00 8.22
N LEU A 144 -20.64 -14.61 7.36
CA LEU A 144 -21.12 -13.24 7.23
C LEU A 144 -21.79 -12.69 8.50
N LYS A 145 -22.37 -13.54 9.35
CA LYS A 145 -23.13 -13.12 10.55
C LYS A 145 -22.29 -12.37 11.60
N LEU A 146 -20.97 -12.40 11.47
CA LEU A 146 -20.04 -11.68 12.34
C LEU A 146 -19.68 -10.29 11.82
N LEU A 147 -20.20 -9.88 10.66
CA LEU A 147 -19.91 -8.62 10.00
C LEU A 147 -21.15 -7.72 9.97
N THR A 148 -20.92 -6.41 9.94
CA THR A 148 -21.95 -5.42 9.57
C THR A 148 -21.73 -4.89 8.16
N THR A 149 -20.46 -4.84 7.73
CA THR A 149 -20.02 -4.32 6.45
C THR A 149 -18.90 -5.20 5.92
N VAL A 150 -18.93 -5.52 4.63
CA VAL A 150 -17.86 -6.21 3.93
C VAL A 150 -17.45 -5.42 2.68
N SER A 151 -16.16 -5.20 2.46
CA SER A 151 -15.65 -4.48 1.29
C SER A 151 -14.87 -5.40 0.37
N TYR A 152 -15.24 -5.46 -0.91
CA TYR A 152 -14.47 -6.18 -1.93
C TYR A 152 -13.08 -5.54 -2.09
N PHE A 153 -12.02 -6.28 -1.74
CA PHE A 153 -10.64 -5.81 -1.72
C PHE A 153 -9.82 -6.42 -2.87
N GLY A 154 -9.33 -5.66 -3.83
CA GLY A 154 -9.61 -4.24 -4.09
C GLY A 154 -9.28 -3.94 -5.55
N LEU A 155 -9.86 -2.87 -6.10
CA LEU A 155 -9.61 -2.43 -7.46
C LEU A 155 -8.54 -1.33 -7.46
N GLU A 156 -7.46 -1.54 -8.21
CA GLU A 156 -6.37 -0.54 -8.33
C GLU A 156 -6.81 0.61 -9.24
N VAL A 157 -6.39 1.83 -8.91
CA VAL A 157 -6.59 3.01 -9.75
C VAL A 157 -5.29 3.62 -10.25
N ASP A 158 -5.33 4.20 -11.45
CA ASP A 158 -4.17 4.85 -12.06
C ASP A 158 -4.12 6.37 -11.80
N LYS A 159 -3.07 7.00 -12.31
CA LYS A 159 -2.82 8.46 -12.21
C LYS A 159 -3.94 9.35 -12.78
N ASP A 160 -4.79 8.83 -13.68
CA ASP A 160 -5.83 9.60 -14.35
C ASP A 160 -7.23 9.34 -13.74
N GLY A 161 -7.29 8.58 -12.65
CA GLY A 161 -8.54 8.20 -11.98
C GLY A 161 -9.28 7.05 -12.67
N GLU A 162 -8.59 6.25 -13.49
CA GLU A 162 -9.18 5.05 -14.09
C GLU A 162 -8.98 3.81 -13.23
N ILE A 163 -9.94 2.89 -13.30
CA ILE A 163 -9.78 1.55 -12.74
C ILE A 163 -8.85 0.74 -13.66
N ILE A 164 -7.77 0.19 -13.10
CA ILE A 164 -6.85 -0.68 -13.84
C ILE A 164 -7.47 -2.07 -13.98
N LYS A 165 -7.82 -2.42 -15.22
CA LYS A 165 -8.54 -3.68 -15.54
C LYS A 165 -7.65 -4.73 -16.19
N TYR A 166 -6.58 -4.30 -16.83
CA TYR A 166 -5.67 -5.13 -17.62
C TYR A 166 -4.23 -4.82 -17.25
N ASP A 167 -3.35 -5.80 -17.37
CA ASP A 167 -1.90 -5.59 -17.30
C ASP A 167 -1.36 -4.97 -18.59
N SER A 168 -0.06 -4.71 -18.63
CA SER A 168 0.63 -4.13 -19.79
C SER A 168 0.57 -4.99 -21.05
N ASN A 169 0.24 -6.28 -20.94
CA ASN A 169 0.10 -7.20 -22.06
C ASN A 169 -1.37 -7.36 -22.50
N GLY A 170 -2.29 -6.59 -21.92
CA GLY A 170 -3.72 -6.66 -22.21
C GLY A 170 -4.42 -7.85 -21.54
N LYS A 171 -3.77 -8.56 -20.62
CA LYS A 171 -4.41 -9.63 -19.86
C LYS A 171 -5.21 -9.01 -18.72
N MET A 172 -6.46 -9.44 -18.59
CA MET A 172 -7.34 -9.00 -17.52
C MET A 172 -6.78 -9.36 -16.14
N LEU A 173 -6.80 -8.40 -15.23
CA LEU A 173 -6.36 -8.58 -13.85
C LEU A 173 -7.41 -9.34 -13.04
N SER A 174 -6.97 -10.24 -12.17
CA SER A 174 -7.83 -11.04 -11.29
C SER A 174 -8.82 -10.20 -10.44
N PRO A 175 -8.42 -9.06 -9.83
CA PRO A 175 -9.37 -8.21 -9.10
C PRO A 175 -10.51 -7.72 -9.99
N TRP A 176 -10.24 -7.34 -11.24
CA TRP A 176 -11.30 -6.92 -12.16
C TRP A 176 -12.13 -8.11 -12.63
N PHE A 177 -11.51 -9.25 -12.94
CA PHE A 177 -12.20 -10.47 -13.34
C PHE A 177 -13.24 -10.90 -12.31
N TYR A 178 -12.87 -11.03 -11.03
CA TYR A 178 -13.80 -11.47 -10.00
C TYR A 178 -14.85 -10.41 -9.67
N PHE A 179 -14.49 -9.12 -9.70
CA PHE A 179 -15.46 -8.05 -9.54
C PHE A 179 -16.50 -8.10 -10.65
N GLN A 180 -16.09 -8.31 -11.90
CA GLN A 180 -17.03 -8.39 -13.02
C GLN A 180 -17.76 -9.74 -13.17
N SER A 181 -17.31 -10.78 -12.44
CA SER A 181 -17.86 -12.14 -12.50
C SER A 181 -19.25 -12.18 -11.87
N GLY A 182 -20.25 -11.76 -12.65
CA GLY A 182 -21.63 -11.53 -12.24
C GLY A 182 -22.18 -12.60 -11.30
N PRO A 183 -22.35 -13.87 -11.73
CA PRO A 183 -23.02 -14.86 -10.89
C PRO A 183 -22.37 -15.08 -9.52
N ILE A 184 -21.04 -15.04 -9.42
CA ILE A 184 -20.34 -15.30 -8.15
C ILE A 184 -20.53 -14.12 -7.20
N PHE A 185 -20.18 -12.92 -7.65
CA PHE A 185 -20.22 -11.75 -6.77
C PHE A 185 -21.65 -11.27 -6.53
N ASP A 186 -22.55 -11.34 -7.52
CA ASP A 186 -23.97 -10.98 -7.36
C ASP A 186 -24.67 -11.90 -6.36
N ASN A 187 -24.36 -13.20 -6.34
CA ASN A 187 -24.89 -14.12 -5.34
C ASN A 187 -24.38 -13.79 -3.94
N PHE A 188 -23.10 -13.41 -3.81
CA PHE A 188 -22.55 -12.95 -2.55
C PHE A 188 -23.23 -11.67 -2.05
N ILE A 189 -23.40 -10.67 -2.93
CA ILE A 189 -24.11 -9.42 -2.60
C ILE A 189 -25.53 -9.72 -2.10
N LYS A 190 -26.29 -10.55 -2.84
CA LYS A 190 -27.64 -10.97 -2.43
C LYS A 190 -27.66 -11.66 -1.07
N LYS A 191 -26.70 -12.56 -0.81
CA LYS A 191 -26.56 -13.26 0.47
C LYS A 191 -26.30 -12.25 1.60
N ALA A 192 -25.33 -11.37 1.44
CA ALA A 192 -25.00 -10.32 2.41
C ALA A 192 -26.20 -9.41 2.70
N HIS A 193 -26.88 -8.92 1.67
CA HIS A 193 -28.07 -8.08 1.82
C HIS A 193 -29.23 -8.80 2.53
N SER A 194 -29.43 -10.10 2.27
CA SER A 194 -30.45 -10.90 2.96
C SER A 194 -30.19 -11.01 4.47
N GLU A 195 -28.92 -10.90 4.88
CA GLU A 195 -28.47 -10.87 6.27
C GLU A 195 -28.31 -9.43 6.81
N LYS A 196 -28.70 -8.40 6.03
CA LYS A 196 -28.59 -6.96 6.34
C LYS A 196 -27.14 -6.48 6.51
N ILE A 197 -26.22 -7.10 5.78
CA ILE A 197 -24.80 -6.74 5.75
C ILE A 197 -24.56 -5.84 4.54
N LYS A 198 -23.90 -4.71 4.76
CA LYS A 198 -23.52 -3.77 3.71
C LYS A 198 -22.37 -4.33 2.88
N VAL A 199 -22.39 -4.14 1.57
CA VAL A 199 -21.30 -4.51 0.68
C VAL A 199 -20.69 -3.27 0.03
N GLN A 200 -19.39 -3.05 0.21
CA GLN A 200 -18.64 -1.97 -0.42
C GLN A 200 -17.65 -2.50 -1.45
N VAL A 201 -17.04 -1.59 -2.21
CA VAL A 201 -15.84 -1.86 -3.01
C VAL A 201 -14.69 -1.00 -2.52
N THR A 202 -13.53 -1.63 -2.29
CA THR A 202 -12.30 -0.90 -1.98
C THR A 202 -11.62 -0.46 -3.28
N LEU A 203 -11.42 0.86 -3.40
CA LEU A 203 -10.60 1.47 -4.44
C LEU A 203 -9.26 1.85 -3.84
N LYS A 204 -8.19 1.25 -4.36
CA LYS A 204 -6.86 1.36 -3.77
C LYS A 204 -5.82 1.94 -4.72
N CYS A 205 -4.84 2.63 -4.16
CA CYS A 205 -3.70 3.15 -4.92
C CYS A 205 -2.47 3.20 -4.02
N PHE A 206 -1.44 2.40 -4.35
CA PHE A 206 -0.19 2.33 -3.56
C PHE A 206 1.00 2.94 -4.32
N ASN A 207 0.85 3.17 -5.62
CA ASN A 207 1.88 3.82 -6.42
C ASN A 207 1.91 5.33 -6.12
N GLN A 208 3.02 5.80 -5.54
CA GLN A 208 3.18 7.19 -5.11
C GLN A 208 2.95 8.21 -6.24
N SER A 209 3.45 7.95 -7.46
CA SER A 209 3.28 8.85 -8.60
C SER A 209 1.83 8.90 -9.09
N ASN A 210 1.10 7.78 -9.03
CA ASN A 210 -0.32 7.73 -9.35
C ASN A 210 -1.13 8.52 -8.31
N ILE A 211 -0.87 8.31 -7.01
CA ILE A 211 -1.53 9.06 -5.94
C ILE A 211 -1.35 10.56 -6.17
N ILE A 212 -0.10 11.03 -6.33
CA ILE A 212 0.21 12.45 -6.54
C ILE A 212 -0.58 12.99 -7.73
N SER A 213 -0.46 12.35 -8.90
CA SER A 213 -1.07 12.83 -10.14
C SER A 213 -2.60 12.87 -10.07
N LEU A 214 -3.21 11.85 -9.46
CA LEU A 214 -4.66 11.76 -9.32
C LEU A 214 -5.18 12.86 -8.40
N VAL A 215 -4.61 12.99 -7.20
CA VAL A 215 -5.18 13.88 -6.17
C VAL A 215 -4.95 15.36 -6.49
N THR A 216 -3.86 15.73 -7.17
CA THR A 216 -3.58 17.13 -7.55
C THR A 216 -4.29 17.56 -8.83
N SER A 217 -4.89 16.64 -9.59
CA SER A 217 -5.61 16.94 -10.83
C SER A 217 -7.13 16.88 -10.65
N GLN A 218 -7.82 18.02 -10.79
CA GLN A 218 -9.28 18.08 -10.70
C GLN A 218 -9.99 17.15 -11.70
N SER A 219 -9.45 17.01 -12.92
CA SER A 219 -10.04 16.13 -13.93
C SER A 219 -9.86 14.65 -13.58
N ALA A 220 -8.70 14.27 -13.03
CA ALA A 220 -8.46 12.90 -12.58
C ALA A 220 -9.33 12.55 -11.36
N ARG A 221 -9.44 13.45 -10.38
CA ARG A 221 -10.39 13.28 -9.25
C ARG A 221 -11.82 13.10 -9.73
N LYS A 222 -12.29 13.96 -10.65
CA LYS A 222 -13.64 13.82 -11.21
C LYS A 222 -13.84 12.45 -11.88
N LYS A 223 -12.87 12.01 -12.68
CA LYS A 223 -12.93 10.72 -13.38
C LYS A 223 -12.96 9.54 -12.41
N PHE A 224 -12.13 9.59 -11.37
CA PHE A 224 -12.14 8.63 -10.28
C PHE A 224 -13.52 8.56 -9.61
N ILE A 225 -14.11 9.72 -9.28
CA ILE A 225 -15.43 9.79 -8.67
C ILE A 225 -16.49 9.19 -9.60
N ASP A 226 -16.52 9.58 -10.88
CA ASP A 226 -17.47 9.04 -11.86
C ASP A 226 -17.38 7.49 -11.93
N ASN A 227 -16.15 6.95 -11.93
CA ASN A 227 -15.88 5.52 -11.91
C ASN A 227 -16.35 4.86 -10.60
N ALA A 228 -16.05 5.44 -9.45
CA ALA A 228 -16.48 4.94 -8.15
C ALA A 228 -18.01 4.81 -8.05
N ILE A 229 -18.72 5.87 -8.47
CA ILE A 229 -20.18 5.90 -8.49
C ILE A 229 -20.74 4.87 -9.49
N PHE A 230 -20.12 4.71 -10.65
CA PHE A 230 -20.52 3.68 -11.61
C PHE A 230 -20.42 2.27 -11.00
N LEU A 231 -19.32 1.96 -10.30
CA LEU A 231 -19.13 0.65 -9.66
C LEU A 231 -20.22 0.38 -8.60
N VAL A 232 -20.51 1.37 -7.75
CA VAL A 232 -21.57 1.29 -6.75
C VAL A 232 -22.93 1.01 -7.42
N ASN A 233 -23.30 1.83 -8.40
CA ASN A 233 -24.61 1.75 -9.05
C ASN A 233 -24.77 0.46 -9.86
N SER A 234 -23.73 0.03 -10.56
CA SER A 234 -23.79 -1.12 -11.47
C SER A 234 -24.07 -2.46 -10.78
N ARG A 235 -23.79 -2.56 -9.48
CA ARG A 235 -23.95 -3.78 -8.69
C ARG A 235 -24.83 -3.63 -7.46
N GLY A 236 -25.39 -2.44 -7.22
CA GLY A 236 -26.18 -2.15 -6.04
C GLY A 236 -25.37 -2.25 -4.75
N LEU A 237 -24.13 -1.76 -4.76
CA LEU A 237 -23.28 -1.73 -3.56
C LEU A 237 -23.78 -0.65 -2.58
N ASP A 238 -23.45 -0.82 -1.31
CA ASP A 238 -23.82 0.08 -0.21
C ASP A 238 -22.74 1.13 0.09
N GLY A 239 -21.71 1.24 -0.74
CA GLY A 239 -20.64 2.21 -0.52
C GLY A 239 -19.32 1.92 -1.19
N VAL A 240 -18.35 2.74 -0.82
CA VAL A 240 -16.96 2.69 -1.28
C VAL A 240 -16.04 2.80 -0.08
N ASN A 241 -14.97 2.03 -0.12
CA ASN A 241 -13.83 2.17 0.77
C ASN A 241 -12.63 2.71 -0.02
N ILE A 242 -11.85 3.63 0.56
CA ILE A 242 -10.69 4.25 -0.07
C ILE A 242 -9.43 3.85 0.68
N ASP A 243 -8.49 3.25 -0.05
CA ASP A 243 -7.24 2.73 0.50
C ASP A 243 -6.04 3.29 -0.28
N PHE A 244 -5.69 4.55 0.01
CA PHE A 244 -4.64 5.29 -0.68
C PHE A 244 -3.42 5.44 0.23
N GLU A 245 -2.40 4.61 -0.01
CA GLU A 245 -1.23 4.50 0.87
C GLU A 245 -0.04 5.32 0.35
N TYR A 246 0.01 6.60 0.72
CA TYR A 246 1.17 7.45 0.48
C TYR A 246 2.24 7.25 1.56
N ILE A 247 3.42 6.77 1.18
CA ILE A 247 4.54 6.52 2.11
C ILE A 247 5.44 7.76 2.19
N GLY A 248 5.65 8.21 3.43
CA GLY A 248 6.44 9.41 3.74
C GLY A 248 5.58 10.64 4.01
N GLU A 249 6.22 11.80 4.02
CA GLU A 249 5.55 13.09 4.21
C GLU A 249 5.16 13.68 2.84
N PRO A 250 3.85 13.88 2.56
CA PRO A 250 3.41 14.46 1.29
C PRO A 250 3.63 15.97 1.27
N SER A 251 3.67 16.56 0.06
CA SER A 251 3.53 18.01 -0.06
C SER A 251 2.14 18.46 0.40
N LYS A 252 2.01 19.74 0.78
CA LYS A 252 0.71 20.33 1.14
C LYS A 252 -0.32 20.16 0.02
N GLU A 253 0.09 20.34 -1.23
CA GLU A 253 -0.78 20.19 -2.41
C GLU A 253 -1.34 18.76 -2.52
N VAL A 254 -0.52 17.74 -2.28
CA VAL A 254 -0.96 16.33 -2.32
C VAL A 254 -1.95 16.04 -1.20
N ARG A 255 -1.67 16.52 0.02
CA ARG A 255 -2.56 16.36 1.19
C ARG A 255 -3.90 17.08 1.02
N ASP A 256 -3.88 18.32 0.54
CA ASP A 256 -5.09 19.09 0.24
C ASP A 256 -5.88 18.46 -0.92
N GLY A 257 -5.17 17.94 -1.94
CA GLY A 257 -5.75 17.25 -3.08
C GLY A 257 -6.50 15.98 -2.67
N PHE A 258 -5.92 15.18 -1.78
CA PHE A 258 -6.58 13.98 -1.25
C PHE A 258 -7.80 14.34 -0.39
N SER A 259 -7.68 15.38 0.44
CA SER A 259 -8.83 15.91 1.19
C SER A 259 -9.96 16.36 0.25
N SER A 260 -9.62 17.04 -0.85
CA SER A 260 -10.59 17.45 -1.88
C SER A 260 -11.25 16.26 -2.57
N LEU A 261 -10.48 15.21 -2.90
CA LEU A 261 -11.01 13.97 -3.46
C LEU A 261 -12.09 13.36 -2.57
N VAL A 262 -11.84 13.28 -1.26
CA VAL A 262 -12.78 12.67 -0.30
C VAL A 262 -14.03 13.53 -0.13
N ILE A 263 -13.90 14.86 -0.04
CA ILE A 263 -15.04 15.78 0.01
C ILE A 263 -15.90 15.65 -1.25
N GLU A 264 -15.28 15.71 -2.42
CA GLU A 264 -15.96 15.63 -3.73
C GLU A 264 -16.65 14.26 -3.90
N LEU A 265 -15.97 13.16 -3.55
CA LEU A 265 -16.52 11.81 -3.60
C LEU A 265 -17.72 11.65 -2.66
N ASN A 266 -17.60 12.05 -1.40
CA ASN A 266 -18.70 11.91 -0.44
C ASN A 266 -19.92 12.73 -0.88
N THR A 267 -19.69 13.95 -1.37
CA THR A 267 -20.75 14.81 -1.89
C THR A 267 -21.51 14.12 -3.02
N GLU A 268 -20.80 13.59 -4.01
CA GLU A 268 -21.43 12.93 -5.16
C GLU A 268 -22.06 11.58 -4.78
N LEU A 269 -21.41 10.80 -3.91
CA LEU A 269 -21.91 9.52 -3.42
C LEU A 269 -23.24 9.69 -2.68
N LYS A 270 -23.33 10.64 -1.75
CA LYS A 270 -24.57 10.92 -1.01
C LYS A 270 -25.64 11.57 -1.89
N ARG A 271 -25.26 12.34 -2.92
CA ARG A 271 -26.19 12.92 -3.89
C ARG A 271 -26.91 11.84 -4.71
N GLN A 272 -26.19 10.81 -5.16
CA GLN A 272 -26.79 9.73 -5.96
C GLN A 272 -27.38 8.61 -5.09
N ASN A 273 -26.72 8.29 -3.98
CA ASN A 273 -27.07 7.20 -3.09
C ASN A 273 -27.04 7.70 -1.63
N PRO A 274 -28.11 8.34 -1.12
CA PRO A 274 -28.12 8.94 0.22
C PRO A 274 -27.77 7.97 1.37
N ASN A 275 -28.04 6.67 1.17
CA ASN A 275 -27.76 5.61 2.15
C ASN A 275 -26.39 4.94 1.95
N ALA A 276 -25.68 5.22 0.86
CA ALA A 276 -24.35 4.65 0.63
C ALA A 276 -23.36 5.23 1.63
N SER A 277 -22.37 4.43 2.00
CA SER A 277 -21.33 4.78 2.97
C SER A 277 -19.98 4.99 2.31
N LEU A 278 -19.23 5.98 2.77
CA LEU A 278 -17.83 6.19 2.40
C LEU A 278 -16.96 5.85 3.61
N THR A 279 -16.03 4.92 3.45
CA THR A 279 -15.04 4.57 4.48
C THR A 279 -13.64 4.82 3.97
N ILE A 280 -12.74 5.25 4.84
CA ILE A 280 -11.37 5.61 4.45
C ILE A 280 -10.38 4.85 5.33
N ASP A 281 -9.48 4.11 4.71
CA ASP A 281 -8.38 3.47 5.41
C ASP A 281 -7.32 4.55 5.70
N THR A 282 -6.83 4.58 6.94
CA THR A 282 -5.87 5.60 7.37
C THR A 282 -4.72 4.98 8.15
N PHE A 283 -3.51 5.46 7.94
CA PHE A 283 -2.36 5.05 8.75
C PHE A 283 -2.60 5.34 10.23
N VAL A 284 -2.26 4.39 11.10
CA VAL A 284 -2.45 4.52 12.55
C VAL A 284 -1.81 5.77 13.18
N ASP A 285 -0.78 6.32 12.54
CA ASP A 285 -0.08 7.52 13.00
C ASP A 285 -0.51 8.82 12.27
N ALA A 286 -1.53 8.78 11.41
CA ALA A 286 -1.93 9.93 10.61
C ALA A 286 -2.46 11.12 11.43
N ALA A 287 -2.96 10.86 12.64
CA ALA A 287 -3.37 11.93 13.54
C ALA A 287 -2.21 12.55 14.32
N SER A 288 -1.08 11.86 14.46
CA SER A 288 0.12 12.35 15.16
C SER A 288 1.22 12.87 14.23
N ASN A 289 1.22 12.47 12.96
CA ASN A 289 2.23 12.82 11.97
C ASN A 289 1.62 13.44 10.70
N THR A 290 2.44 14.13 9.90
CA THR A 290 2.01 14.63 8.58
C THR A 290 1.93 13.47 7.60
N ARG A 291 0.71 12.98 7.36
CA ARG A 291 0.38 12.00 6.33
C ARG A 291 -0.48 12.62 5.23
N ILE A 292 -0.74 11.85 4.16
CA ILE A 292 -1.72 12.23 3.13
C ILE A 292 -3.12 12.35 3.71
N HIS A 293 -3.41 11.56 4.74
CA HIS A 293 -4.65 11.58 5.49
C HIS A 293 -4.68 12.79 6.43
N ASP A 294 -5.73 13.61 6.32
CA ASP A 294 -6.09 14.62 7.33
C ASP A 294 -7.29 14.10 8.13
N PRO A 295 -7.10 13.44 9.29
CA PRO A 295 -8.20 12.77 9.99
C PRO A 295 -9.36 13.69 10.36
N GLU A 296 -9.09 14.96 10.64
CA GLU A 296 -10.13 15.93 10.98
C GLU A 296 -11.02 16.24 9.77
N ILE A 297 -10.43 16.45 8.59
CA ILE A 297 -11.20 16.69 7.36
C ILE A 297 -11.88 15.40 6.91
N LEU A 298 -11.16 14.28 6.92
CA LEU A 298 -11.67 13.00 6.45
C LEU A 298 -12.87 12.52 7.28
N SER A 299 -12.81 12.61 8.60
CA SER A 299 -13.92 12.18 9.48
C SER A 299 -15.20 12.99 9.28
N LYS A 300 -15.09 14.29 8.95
CA LYS A 300 -16.25 15.14 8.61
C LYS A 300 -16.88 14.79 7.25
N ASN A 301 -16.13 14.10 6.38
CA ASN A 301 -16.51 13.82 5.00
C ASN A 301 -16.53 12.32 4.66
N SER A 302 -16.59 11.45 5.67
CA SER A 302 -16.76 10.01 5.51
C SER A 302 -17.64 9.49 6.65
N ASP A 303 -18.16 8.28 6.49
CA ASP A 303 -18.95 7.61 7.53
C ASP A 303 -18.05 7.00 8.60
N VAL A 304 -16.90 6.42 8.21
CA VAL A 304 -15.96 5.69 9.09
C VAL A 304 -14.52 5.92 8.67
N LEU A 305 -13.62 6.07 9.65
CA LEU A 305 -12.18 5.94 9.44
C LEU A 305 -11.72 4.54 9.90
N VAL A 306 -11.25 3.74 8.96
CA VAL A 306 -10.66 2.42 9.27
C VAL A 306 -9.18 2.66 9.58
N ILE A 307 -8.84 2.73 10.86
CA ILE A 307 -7.47 2.96 11.30
C ILE A 307 -6.68 1.65 11.15
N MET A 308 -5.65 1.66 10.32
CA MET A 308 -4.77 0.52 10.05
C MET A 308 -3.80 0.28 11.21
N GLY A 309 -4.31 -0.27 12.30
CA GLY A 309 -3.59 -0.55 13.55
C GLY A 309 -2.66 -1.77 13.50
N TYR A 310 -1.91 -1.94 12.42
CA TYR A 310 -1.00 -3.06 12.19
C TYR A 310 0.30 -2.57 11.52
N ASP A 311 1.20 -3.51 11.21
CA ASP A 311 2.53 -3.27 10.61
C ASP A 311 3.45 -2.31 11.38
N PHE A 312 3.34 -2.32 12.72
CA PHE A 312 4.26 -1.58 13.60
C PHE A 312 5.68 -2.13 13.55
N HIS A 313 5.81 -3.45 13.37
CA HIS A 313 7.07 -4.14 13.13
C HIS A 313 6.88 -5.07 11.94
N THR A 314 7.70 -4.85 10.91
CA THR A 314 7.70 -5.60 9.65
C THR A 314 9.02 -6.37 9.50
N PRO A 315 9.16 -7.28 8.51
CA PRO A 315 10.44 -7.96 8.24
C PRO A 315 11.63 -7.01 8.00
N GLU A 316 11.37 -5.77 7.56
CA GLU A 316 12.37 -4.74 7.30
C GLU A 316 12.75 -3.92 8.55
N SER A 317 12.08 -4.14 9.68
CA SER A 317 12.34 -3.40 10.92
C SER A 317 13.71 -3.78 11.51
N SER A 318 14.42 -2.79 12.06
CA SER A 318 15.73 -3.00 12.68
C SER A 318 15.69 -3.78 14.00
N LEU A 319 14.53 -3.82 14.64
CA LEU A 319 14.25 -4.58 15.85
C LEU A 319 12.97 -5.39 15.67
N ALA A 320 12.99 -6.63 16.15
CA ALA A 320 11.81 -7.47 16.19
C ALA A 320 10.80 -6.94 17.22
N GLY A 321 9.52 -7.06 16.90
CA GLY A 321 8.44 -6.65 17.78
C GLY A 321 7.07 -7.11 17.28
N PRO A 322 6.00 -6.82 18.04
CA PRO A 322 4.64 -7.19 17.66
C PRO A 322 4.17 -6.43 16.41
N VAL A 323 3.46 -7.12 15.51
CA VAL A 323 2.85 -6.50 14.31
C VAL A 323 1.79 -5.47 14.68
N ALA A 324 1.00 -5.74 15.72
CA ALA A 324 -0.13 -4.92 16.17
C ALA A 324 -0.14 -4.77 17.71
N PRO A 325 0.80 -4.01 18.30
CA PRO A 325 0.85 -3.79 19.76
C PRO A 325 -0.37 -3.00 20.22
N MET A 326 -1.26 -3.61 21.00
CA MET A 326 -2.40 -2.91 21.59
C MET A 326 -1.93 -1.81 22.57
N GLU A 327 -1.01 -2.16 23.45
CA GLU A 327 -0.40 -1.29 24.47
C GLU A 327 1.10 -1.59 24.59
N GLY A 328 1.83 -0.81 25.40
CA GLY A 328 3.23 -1.07 25.74
C GLY A 328 4.13 0.15 25.58
N TYR A 329 5.44 -0.06 25.78
CA TYR A 329 6.45 0.96 25.56
C TYR A 329 6.66 1.20 24.05
N GLY A 330 6.65 2.46 23.62
CA GLY A 330 6.80 2.87 22.22
C GLY A 330 5.47 3.12 21.51
N ASN A 331 5.47 3.04 20.18
CA ASN A 331 4.26 3.18 19.39
C ASN A 331 3.35 1.97 19.61
N SER A 332 2.09 2.23 20.00
CA SER A 332 1.04 1.23 20.16
C SER A 332 -0.27 1.76 19.60
N ILE A 333 -1.22 0.86 19.35
CA ILE A 333 -2.54 1.20 18.83
C ILE A 333 -3.25 2.16 19.79
N VAL A 334 -3.33 1.84 21.08
CA VAL A 334 -3.98 2.71 22.08
C VAL A 334 -3.25 4.05 22.20
N GLY A 335 -1.92 4.05 22.16
CA GLY A 335 -1.11 5.27 22.22
C GLY A 335 -1.40 6.23 21.06
N LEU A 336 -1.44 5.72 19.83
CA LEU A 336 -1.67 6.54 18.63
C LEU A 336 -3.16 6.87 18.43
N LEU A 337 -4.07 6.02 18.89
CA LEU A 337 -5.51 6.30 18.89
C LEU A 337 -5.86 7.54 19.72
N GLY A 338 -5.11 7.83 20.79
CA GLY A 338 -5.26 9.07 21.54
C GLY A 338 -5.20 10.32 20.65
N SER A 339 -4.25 10.37 19.70
CA SER A 339 -4.12 11.49 18.76
C SER A 339 -5.29 11.59 17.78
N TYR A 340 -5.92 10.46 17.43
CA TYR A 340 -7.17 10.47 16.66
C TYR A 340 -8.29 11.08 17.49
N LEU A 341 -8.46 10.66 18.74
CA LEU A 341 -9.54 11.14 19.62
C LEU A 341 -9.44 12.65 19.94
N ASP A 342 -8.25 13.24 19.84
CA ASP A 342 -8.06 14.69 19.95
C ASP A 342 -8.63 15.47 18.74
N LYS A 343 -8.80 14.82 17.59
CA LYS A 343 -9.16 15.45 16.30
C LYS A 343 -10.45 14.91 15.67
N VAL A 344 -10.85 13.71 16.04
CA VAL A 344 -11.89 12.90 15.40
C VAL A 344 -12.89 12.43 16.48
N PRO A 345 -14.20 12.63 16.28
CA PRO A 345 -15.22 12.08 17.17
C PRO A 345 -15.14 10.55 17.25
N ALA A 346 -15.28 9.99 18.45
CA ALA A 346 -15.10 8.55 18.70
C ALA A 346 -16.12 7.64 17.99
N GLU A 347 -17.21 8.20 17.45
CA GLU A 347 -18.21 7.49 16.66
C GLU A 347 -17.84 7.31 15.17
N LYS A 348 -16.74 7.94 14.71
CA LYS A 348 -16.17 7.81 13.36
C LYS A 348 -15.10 6.74 13.33
#